data_AF-A0A7V2HIS8-F1
#
_entry.id   AF-A0A7V2HIS8-F1
#
_cell.length_a   1.000
_cell.length_b   1.000
_cell.length_c   1.000
_cell.angle_alpha   90.00
_cell.angle_beta   90.00
_cell.angle_gamma   90.00
#
_symmetry.space_group_name_H-M   'P 1'
#
loop_
_entity.id
_entity.type
_entity.pdbx_description
1 polymer ?
#
loop_
_entity_poly.entity_id
_entity_poly.type
_entity_poly.pdbx_seq_one_letter_code
_entity_poly.pdbx_strand_id
1 'polypeptide(L)'
;MTIPTNLRILIVLALWAGLFTGCGFRRKKYENPIDKDTQQPDKVLFDKAVRDIEKGRYEVARLTLNTLMNTYDTSEYMAKAKLAIADSWMREGGSHGLAQAEAEYKDFILFYPTMEEAAEAQEKVCMIHVRQMEKPDRDNNHALRAEDECRNLLLQFPNSRFAPRVQQLLRNVQEVIAEGEFRRGEFYFKKGSFPSAANRLEAMANHYPLYSQADAAWWMTGESYGKLGPRFQAQAVQAYQRIVRDYPLSPWVDRAKERLKEMEKDIPEPDPVAVARMKYEKENYVKPGLLSPFWGMFRKSPDMRAAAKSGNPAMGPLRPSIPVSVPSADTAAAGAGATAEVTVDTIGAATSELDRKPDARLGAQGSAGGASGETAGPAATESGAKAETPQAAAPQSNKKQKKEKTPKPPKAKTK
;
A
#
# COMPACT_ATOMS: atom_id res chain seq x y z
N MET A 1 19.72 -40.76 -76.07
CA MET A 1 18.90 -41.79 -75.41
C MET A 1 17.88 -41.09 -74.52
N THR A 2 16.62 -41.05 -74.96
CA THR A 2 15.49 -40.44 -74.24
C THR A 2 14.99 -41.43 -73.19
N ILE A 3 15.18 -41.11 -71.91
CA ILE A 3 14.70 -41.94 -70.80
C ILE A 3 13.16 -41.88 -70.76
N PRO A 4 12.45 -43.01 -70.75
CA PRO A 4 10.99 -43.02 -70.77
C PRO A 4 10.41 -42.35 -69.53
N THR A 5 9.35 -41.57 -69.70
CA THR A 5 8.67 -40.77 -68.66
C THR A 5 8.24 -41.60 -67.45
N ASN A 6 7.89 -42.87 -67.65
CA ASN A 6 7.50 -43.79 -66.57
C ASN A 6 8.67 -44.13 -65.62
N LEU A 7 9.91 -44.12 -66.12
CA LEU A 7 11.10 -44.36 -65.29
C LEU A 7 11.43 -43.16 -64.40
N ARG A 8 11.13 -41.94 -64.87
CA ARG A 8 11.31 -40.71 -64.07
C ARG A 8 10.34 -40.66 -62.88
N ILE A 9 9.10 -41.11 -63.07
CA ILE A 9 8.08 -41.16 -62.02
C ILE A 9 8.47 -42.18 -60.94
N LEU A 10 9.01 -43.35 -61.34
CA LEU A 10 9.49 -44.36 -60.40
C LEU A 10 10.69 -43.91 -59.56
N ILE A 11 11.61 -43.14 -60.15
CA ILE A 11 12.78 -42.59 -59.43
C ILE A 11 12.35 -41.52 -58.41
N VAL A 12 11.36 -40.69 -58.75
CA VAL A 12 10.83 -39.67 -57.82
C VAL A 12 10.06 -40.31 -56.66
N LEU A 13 9.29 -41.37 -56.92
CA LEU A 13 8.61 -42.14 -55.87
C LEU A 13 9.59 -42.88 -54.94
N ALA A 14 10.69 -43.43 -55.48
CA ALA A 14 11.74 -44.04 -54.67
C ALA A 14 12.49 -43.02 -53.80
N LEU A 15 12.72 -41.80 -54.31
CA LEU A 15 13.30 -40.69 -53.55
C LEU A 15 12.36 -40.19 -52.45
N TRP A 16 11.04 -40.18 -52.67
CA TRP A 16 10.05 -39.86 -51.64
C TRP A 16 9.96 -40.94 -50.56
N ALA A 17 10.02 -42.22 -50.93
CA ALA A 17 10.00 -43.33 -49.96
C ALA A 17 11.25 -43.35 -49.04
N GLY A 18 12.40 -42.91 -49.55
CA GLY A 18 13.63 -42.74 -48.76
C GLY A 18 13.58 -41.57 -47.77
N LEU A 19 12.76 -40.54 -48.04
CA LEU A 19 12.60 -39.39 -47.13
C LEU A 19 11.71 -39.70 -45.91
N PHE A 20 10.78 -40.66 -46.02
CA PHE A 20 9.87 -41.02 -44.92
C PHE A 20 10.38 -42.14 -44.01
N THR A 21 11.49 -42.80 -44.33
CA THR A 21 12.14 -43.81 -43.47
C THR A 21 13.27 -43.26 -42.59
N GLY A 22 13.44 -41.93 -42.52
CA GLY A 22 14.43 -41.25 -41.69
C GLY A 22 14.02 -40.98 -40.22
N CYS A 23 12.79 -41.32 -39.80
CA CYS A 23 12.33 -41.14 -38.42
C CYS A 23 12.51 -42.42 -37.59
N GLY A 24 13.74 -42.93 -37.53
CA GLY A 24 14.16 -44.01 -36.66
C GLY A 24 14.84 -43.48 -35.40
N PHE A 25 14.10 -43.51 -34.29
CA PHE A 25 14.54 -43.32 -32.89
C PHE A 25 16.05 -43.42 -32.61
N ARG A 26 16.71 -42.27 -32.40
CA ARG A 26 17.88 -42.20 -31.50
C ARG A 26 17.45 -41.57 -30.18
N ARG A 27 16.94 -42.40 -29.26
CA ARG A 27 16.97 -42.06 -27.83
C ARG A 27 18.44 -42.08 -27.41
N LYS A 28 19.06 -40.91 -27.31
CA LYS A 28 20.34 -40.79 -26.60
C LYS A 28 20.10 -41.23 -25.15
N LYS A 29 20.82 -42.26 -24.69
CA LYS A 29 20.90 -42.58 -23.26
C LYS A 29 21.52 -41.38 -22.54
N TYR A 30 21.00 -41.12 -21.34
CA TYR A 30 21.51 -40.13 -20.41
C TYR A 30 22.91 -40.54 -19.96
N GLU A 31 23.93 -39.94 -20.56
CA GLU A 31 25.28 -39.96 -20.01
C GLU A 31 25.28 -38.96 -18.85
N ASN A 32 25.52 -39.46 -17.63
CA ASN A 32 25.90 -38.63 -16.49
C ASN A 32 27.37 -38.27 -16.68
N PRO A 33 27.72 -37.03 -17.10
CA PRO A 33 29.09 -36.60 -17.11
C PRO A 33 29.34 -36.00 -15.74
N ILE A 34 29.69 -36.83 -14.75
CA ILE A 34 30.58 -36.33 -13.69
C ILE A 34 31.96 -36.28 -14.34
N ASP A 35 32.10 -35.41 -15.35
CA ASP A 35 33.37 -35.09 -15.95
C ASP A 35 34.10 -34.12 -15.02
N LYS A 36 35.38 -34.40 -14.89
CA LYS A 36 36.29 -33.96 -13.83
C LYS A 36 36.77 -32.51 -14.01
N ASP A 37 35.84 -31.59 -14.29
CA ASP A 37 36.01 -30.15 -14.12
C ASP A 37 34.86 -29.65 -13.26
N THR A 38 34.88 -30.05 -11.98
CA THR A 38 33.77 -29.92 -11.03
C THR A 38 33.56 -28.45 -10.65
N GLN A 39 32.94 -27.68 -11.55
CA GLN A 39 32.25 -26.45 -11.16
C GLN A 39 31.27 -26.83 -10.06
N GLN A 40 31.34 -26.09 -8.96
CA GLN A 40 30.37 -26.10 -7.87
C GLN A 40 28.95 -26.27 -8.45
N PRO A 41 28.26 -27.40 -8.20
CA PRO A 41 27.02 -27.74 -8.90
C PRO A 41 25.89 -26.75 -8.61
N ASP A 42 25.92 -26.13 -7.42
CA ASP A 42 25.11 -24.98 -7.03
C ASP A 42 25.36 -23.76 -7.91
N LYS A 43 26.62 -23.41 -8.21
CA LYS A 43 26.93 -22.32 -9.16
C LYS A 43 26.38 -22.62 -10.56
N VAL A 44 26.51 -23.85 -11.05
CA VAL A 44 25.99 -24.25 -12.37
C VAL A 44 24.47 -24.10 -12.43
N LEU A 45 23.76 -24.49 -11.36
CA LEU A 45 22.32 -24.30 -11.25
C LEU A 45 21.95 -22.81 -11.20
N PHE A 46 22.67 -22.00 -10.44
CA PHE A 46 22.45 -20.56 -10.37
C PHE A 46 22.65 -19.88 -11.72
N ASP A 47 23.80 -20.12 -12.37
CA ASP A 47 24.14 -19.54 -13.68
C ASP A 47 23.18 -20.01 -14.78
N LYS A 48 22.66 -21.24 -14.68
CA LYS A 48 21.59 -21.72 -15.55
C LYS A 48 20.29 -20.95 -15.31
N ALA A 49 19.87 -20.79 -14.06
CA ALA A 49 18.66 -20.07 -13.72
C ALA A 49 18.72 -18.60 -14.14
N VAL A 50 19.85 -17.91 -13.93
CA VAL A 50 20.04 -16.52 -14.37
C VAL A 50 19.90 -16.40 -15.89
N ARG A 51 20.53 -17.31 -16.66
CA ARG A 51 20.35 -17.37 -18.12
C ARG A 51 18.90 -17.62 -18.53
N ASP A 52 18.14 -18.36 -17.72
CA ASP A 52 16.72 -18.59 -17.96
C ASP A 52 15.87 -17.34 -17.67
N ILE A 53 16.17 -16.58 -16.61
CA ILE A 53 15.56 -15.27 -16.33
C ILE A 53 15.83 -14.29 -17.48
N GLU A 54 17.06 -14.23 -17.98
CA GLU A 54 17.45 -13.35 -19.10
C GLU A 54 16.70 -13.71 -20.39
N LYS A 55 16.38 -14.99 -20.59
CA LYS A 55 15.60 -15.47 -21.74
C LYS A 55 14.09 -15.34 -21.54
N GLY A 56 13.63 -14.78 -20.41
CA GLY A 56 12.20 -14.64 -20.08
C GLY A 56 11.53 -15.95 -19.64
N ARG A 57 12.31 -17.00 -19.36
CA ARG A 57 11.80 -18.30 -18.89
C ARG A 57 11.71 -18.33 -17.36
N TYR A 58 10.89 -17.43 -16.80
CA TYR A 58 10.83 -17.19 -15.36
C TYR A 58 10.43 -18.43 -14.55
N GLU A 59 9.44 -19.20 -15.00
CA GLU A 59 9.01 -20.42 -14.32
C GLU A 59 10.13 -21.47 -14.22
N VAL A 60 10.83 -21.73 -15.33
CA VAL A 60 11.95 -22.68 -15.38
C VAL A 60 13.10 -22.22 -14.50
N ALA A 61 13.38 -20.91 -14.51
CA ALA A 61 14.39 -20.31 -13.63
C ALA A 61 14.03 -20.51 -12.16
N ARG A 62 12.80 -20.19 -11.75
CA ARG A 62 12.33 -20.39 -10.36
C ARG A 62 12.40 -21.84 -9.92
N LEU A 63 12.00 -22.79 -10.77
CA LEU A 63 12.14 -24.21 -10.48
C LEU A 63 13.61 -24.61 -10.26
N THR A 64 14.51 -24.09 -11.09
CA THR A 64 15.96 -24.34 -10.96
C THR A 64 16.53 -23.72 -9.69
N LEU A 65 16.11 -22.50 -9.33
CA LEU A 65 16.51 -21.81 -8.09
C LEU A 65 15.98 -22.52 -6.85
N ASN A 66 14.71 -22.93 -6.86
CA ASN A 66 14.14 -23.74 -5.78
C ASN A 66 14.85 -25.09 -5.64
N THR A 67 15.25 -25.70 -6.75
CA THR A 67 16.08 -26.91 -6.72
C THR A 67 17.40 -26.63 -6.04
N LEU A 68 18.11 -25.55 -6.40
CA LEU A 68 19.34 -25.13 -5.74
C LEU A 68 19.13 -24.95 -4.22
N MET A 69 18.09 -24.21 -3.82
CA MET A 69 17.81 -23.92 -2.41
C MET A 69 17.48 -25.18 -1.60
N ASN A 70 16.76 -26.13 -2.19
CA ASN A 70 16.37 -27.37 -1.52
C ASN A 70 17.48 -28.42 -1.47
N THR A 71 18.41 -28.38 -2.42
CA THR A 71 19.51 -29.36 -2.53
C THR A 71 20.80 -28.89 -1.86
N TYR A 72 21.02 -27.58 -1.78
CA TYR A 72 22.24 -26.96 -1.25
C TYR A 72 21.89 -25.83 -0.27
N ASP A 73 21.43 -26.18 0.93
CA ASP A 73 21.03 -25.23 1.98
C ASP A 73 22.21 -24.39 2.54
N THR A 74 23.43 -24.93 2.55
CA THR A 74 24.65 -24.24 2.98
C THR A 74 25.40 -23.53 1.84
N SER A 75 24.81 -23.39 0.65
CA SER A 75 25.48 -22.75 -0.49
C SER A 75 25.66 -21.24 -0.27
N GLU A 76 26.80 -20.69 -0.72
CA GLU A 76 27.05 -19.25 -0.76
C GLU A 76 26.06 -18.51 -1.70
N TYR A 77 25.46 -19.23 -2.64
CA TYR A 77 24.50 -18.69 -3.59
C TYR A 77 23.06 -18.66 -3.04
N MET A 78 22.81 -19.15 -1.82
CA MET A 78 21.46 -19.25 -1.24
C MET A 78 20.75 -17.89 -1.18
N ALA A 79 21.46 -16.87 -0.67
CA ALA A 79 20.98 -15.49 -0.64
C ALA A 79 20.70 -14.95 -2.05
N LYS A 80 21.65 -15.10 -2.97
CA LYS A 80 21.54 -14.63 -4.35
C LYS A 80 20.41 -15.34 -5.10
N ALA A 81 20.20 -16.63 -4.84
CA ALA A 81 19.11 -17.42 -5.42
C ALA A 81 17.75 -16.91 -4.96
N LYS A 82 17.59 -16.63 -3.66
CA LYS A 82 16.35 -16.04 -3.12
C LYS A 82 16.04 -14.67 -3.72
N LEU A 83 17.05 -13.81 -3.83
CA LEU A 83 16.89 -12.51 -4.48
C LEU A 83 16.54 -12.66 -5.98
N ALA A 84 17.17 -13.62 -6.67
CA ALA A 84 16.89 -13.91 -8.08
C ALA A 84 15.46 -14.44 -8.31
N ILE A 85 14.88 -15.18 -7.35
CA ILE A 85 13.47 -15.58 -7.39
C ILE A 85 12.58 -14.34 -7.35
N ALA A 86 12.81 -13.42 -6.41
CA ALA A 86 12.06 -12.18 -6.31
C ALA A 86 12.19 -11.31 -7.58
N ASP A 87 13.40 -11.20 -8.13
CA ASP A 87 13.67 -10.50 -9.39
C ASP A 87 12.95 -11.16 -10.57
N SER A 88 12.87 -12.49 -10.61
CA SER A 88 12.15 -13.20 -11.68
C SER A 88 10.66 -12.83 -11.69
N TRP A 89 10.02 -12.77 -10.51
CA TRP A 89 8.62 -12.35 -10.36
C TRP A 89 8.41 -10.89 -10.74
N MET A 90 9.35 -10.02 -10.34
CA MET A 90 9.29 -8.59 -10.66
C MET A 90 9.43 -8.32 -12.18
N ARG A 91 10.25 -9.13 -12.86
CA ARG A 91 10.48 -9.07 -14.32
C ARG A 91 9.35 -9.70 -15.12
N GLU A 92 8.76 -10.78 -14.62
CA GLU A 92 7.53 -11.35 -15.17
C GLU A 92 6.40 -10.31 -15.17
N GLY A 93 6.34 -9.54 -14.08
CA GLY A 93 5.39 -8.44 -13.95
C GLY A 93 3.95 -8.93 -13.82
N GLY A 94 3.00 -8.10 -14.24
CA GLY A 94 1.58 -8.32 -13.96
C GLY A 94 1.24 -8.17 -12.48
N SER A 95 -0.05 -8.12 -12.15
CA SER A 95 -0.49 -7.94 -10.75
C SER A 95 -0.09 -9.15 -9.88
N HIS A 96 -0.23 -10.37 -10.42
CA HIS A 96 0.17 -11.58 -9.70
C HIS A 96 1.68 -11.65 -9.47
N GLY A 97 2.49 -11.44 -10.50
CA GLY A 97 3.95 -11.48 -10.36
C GLY A 97 4.47 -10.40 -9.45
N LEU A 98 3.91 -9.18 -9.49
CA LEU A 98 4.29 -8.12 -8.55
C LEU A 98 3.91 -8.44 -7.10
N ALA A 99 2.78 -9.09 -6.85
CA ALA A 99 2.38 -9.52 -5.51
C ALA A 99 3.29 -10.63 -4.96
N GLN A 100 3.65 -11.61 -5.81
CA GLN A 100 4.62 -12.65 -5.45
C GLN A 100 6.01 -12.05 -5.20
N ALA A 101 6.44 -11.11 -6.06
CA ALA A 101 7.72 -10.41 -5.87
C ALA A 101 7.78 -9.66 -4.54
N GLU A 102 6.70 -8.97 -4.15
CA GLU A 102 6.63 -8.30 -2.85
C GLU A 102 6.84 -9.27 -1.69
N ALA A 103 6.19 -10.43 -1.71
CA ALA A 103 6.35 -11.46 -0.69
C ALA A 103 7.80 -11.98 -0.64
N GLU A 104 8.37 -12.32 -1.79
CA GLU A 104 9.74 -12.87 -1.89
C GLU A 104 10.82 -11.84 -1.48
N TYR A 105 10.63 -10.55 -1.78
CA TYR A 105 11.55 -9.51 -1.29
C TYR A 105 11.44 -9.32 0.21
N LYS A 106 10.23 -9.31 0.77
CA LYS A 106 10.04 -9.24 2.22
C LYS A 106 10.66 -10.45 2.91
N ASP A 107 10.49 -11.63 2.33
CA ASP A 107 11.14 -12.85 2.79
C ASP A 107 12.67 -12.76 2.66
N PHE A 108 13.21 -12.12 1.64
CA PHE A 108 14.66 -11.90 1.57
C PHE A 108 15.15 -11.02 2.74
N ILE A 109 14.46 -9.91 3.02
CA ILE A 109 14.80 -8.99 4.11
C ILE A 109 14.71 -9.68 5.47
N LEU A 110 13.68 -10.50 5.69
CA LEU A 110 13.50 -11.24 6.94
C LEU A 110 14.63 -12.23 7.22
N PHE A 111 15.09 -12.94 6.18
CA PHE A 111 16.10 -13.99 6.34
C PHE A 111 17.53 -13.43 6.27
N TYR A 112 17.76 -12.31 5.58
CA TYR A 112 19.09 -11.73 5.38
C TYR A 112 19.14 -10.21 5.66
N PRO A 113 18.75 -9.74 6.87
CA PRO A 113 18.60 -8.32 7.15
C PRO A 113 19.93 -7.53 7.16
N THR A 114 21.07 -8.20 7.35
CA THR A 114 22.39 -7.55 7.46
C THR A 114 23.11 -7.37 6.14
N MET A 115 22.58 -7.93 5.04
CA MET A 115 23.20 -7.84 3.73
C MET A 115 22.86 -6.50 3.06
N GLU A 116 23.76 -5.98 2.22
CA GLU A 116 23.54 -4.71 1.51
C GLU A 116 22.35 -4.82 0.55
N GLU A 117 22.14 -6.01 -0.01
CA GLU A 117 21.02 -6.34 -0.88
C GLU A 117 19.66 -6.26 -0.18
N ALA A 118 19.61 -6.25 1.17
CA ALA A 118 18.35 -6.09 1.89
C ALA A 118 17.75 -4.68 1.67
N ALA A 119 18.61 -3.67 1.59
CA ALA A 119 18.19 -2.32 1.25
C ALA A 119 17.71 -2.23 -0.21
N GLU A 120 18.34 -2.99 -1.14
CA GLU A 120 17.87 -3.10 -2.52
C GLU A 120 16.49 -3.78 -2.58
N ALA A 121 16.30 -4.88 -1.85
CA ALA A 121 15.02 -5.57 -1.79
C ALA A 121 13.90 -4.66 -1.28
N GLN A 122 14.14 -3.88 -0.23
CA GLN A 122 13.16 -2.92 0.29
C GLN A 122 12.87 -1.79 -0.71
N GLU A 123 13.87 -1.36 -1.48
CA GLU A 123 13.68 -0.38 -2.55
C GLU A 123 12.77 -0.95 -3.65
N LYS A 124 12.97 -2.22 -4.01
CA LYS A 124 12.13 -2.91 -4.99
C LYS A 124 10.69 -3.08 -4.50
N VAL A 125 10.46 -3.33 -3.21
CA VAL A 125 9.11 -3.35 -2.61
C VAL A 125 8.42 -1.99 -2.74
N CYS A 126 9.10 -0.90 -2.38
CA CYS A 126 8.63 0.48 -2.60
C CYS A 126 8.29 0.70 -4.09
N MET A 127 9.17 0.30 -5.01
CA MET A 127 8.98 0.42 -6.45
C MET A 127 7.79 -0.40 -7.00
N ILE A 128 7.51 -1.58 -6.44
CA ILE A 128 6.37 -2.40 -6.83
C ILE A 128 5.06 -1.63 -6.62
N HIS A 129 4.89 -0.99 -5.46
CA HIS A 129 3.70 -0.19 -5.17
C HIS A 129 3.66 1.10 -5.98
N VAL A 130 4.80 1.76 -6.20
CA VAL A 130 4.89 2.93 -7.10
C VAL A 130 4.44 2.59 -8.53
N ARG A 131 4.78 1.40 -9.04
CA ARG A 131 4.35 0.94 -10.38
C ARG A 131 2.86 0.62 -10.44
N GLN A 132 2.26 0.17 -9.34
CA GLN A 132 0.84 -0.17 -9.24
C GLN A 132 -0.04 1.03 -8.89
N MET A 133 0.57 2.14 -8.46
CA MET A 133 -0.13 3.38 -8.12
C MET A 133 -0.92 3.92 -9.31
N GLU A 134 -2.16 4.28 -9.01
CA GLU A 134 -3.07 4.86 -9.98
C GLU A 134 -3.04 6.39 -9.94
N LYS A 135 -3.90 7.02 -10.76
CA LYS A 135 -4.06 8.48 -10.75
C LYS A 135 -4.62 8.97 -9.41
N PRO A 136 -4.40 10.25 -9.04
CA PRO A 136 -4.90 10.82 -7.78
C PRO A 136 -6.43 10.74 -7.60
N ASP A 137 -7.18 10.64 -8.69
CA ASP A 137 -8.65 10.52 -8.67
C ASP A 137 -9.14 9.10 -8.36
N ARG A 138 -8.26 8.11 -8.39
CA ARG A 138 -8.59 6.69 -8.21
C ARG A 138 -8.23 6.21 -6.80
N ASP A 139 -8.36 4.91 -6.58
CA ASP A 139 -8.04 4.31 -5.30
C ASP A 139 -6.55 4.52 -4.94
N ASN A 140 -6.32 4.99 -3.72
CA ASN A 140 -5.00 5.39 -3.23
C ASN A 140 -4.31 4.29 -2.42
N ASN A 141 -4.86 3.08 -2.33
CA ASN A 141 -4.28 1.99 -1.52
C ASN A 141 -2.82 1.68 -1.88
N HIS A 142 -2.49 1.61 -3.18
CA HIS A 142 -1.10 1.40 -3.60
C HIS A 142 -0.21 2.63 -3.35
N ALA A 143 -0.76 3.85 -3.38
CA ALA A 143 -0.01 5.05 -3.03
C ALA A 143 0.35 5.07 -1.54
N LEU A 144 -0.60 4.76 -0.66
CA LEU A 144 -0.39 4.66 0.79
C LEU A 144 0.62 3.55 1.12
N ARG A 145 0.49 2.36 0.51
CA ARG A 145 1.49 1.28 0.69
C ARG A 145 2.87 1.67 0.16
N ALA A 146 2.94 2.37 -0.98
CA ALA A 146 4.21 2.88 -1.48
C ALA A 146 4.84 3.85 -0.47
N GLU A 147 4.05 4.78 0.09
CA GLU A 147 4.52 5.70 1.12
C GLU A 147 5.09 4.94 2.33
N ASP A 148 4.36 3.95 2.84
CA ASP A 148 4.79 3.10 3.97
C ASP A 148 6.13 2.41 3.66
N GLU A 149 6.24 1.75 2.51
CA GLU A 149 7.41 0.93 2.17
C GLU A 149 8.64 1.77 1.83
N CYS A 150 8.46 2.91 1.17
CA CYS A 150 9.55 3.84 0.91
C CYS A 150 10.05 4.49 2.22
N ARG A 151 9.14 4.78 3.17
CA ARG A 151 9.52 5.25 4.52
C ARG A 151 10.26 4.17 5.31
N ASN A 152 9.80 2.93 5.25
CA ASN A 152 10.47 1.80 5.91
C ASN A 152 11.94 1.68 5.50
N LEU A 153 12.25 1.89 4.22
CA LEU A 153 13.65 1.90 3.76
C LEU A 153 14.47 3.02 4.41
N LEU A 154 13.94 4.24 4.45
CA LEU A 154 14.65 5.38 5.04
C LEU A 154 14.86 5.23 6.55
N LEU A 155 13.94 4.54 7.23
CA LEU A 155 14.03 4.26 8.67
C LEU A 155 14.98 3.10 8.97
N GLN A 156 14.90 2.00 8.21
CA GLN A 156 15.70 0.79 8.45
C GLN A 156 17.12 0.91 7.87
N PHE A 157 17.26 1.58 6.71
CA PHE A 157 18.50 1.67 5.94
C PHE A 157 18.85 3.13 5.56
N PRO A 158 19.04 4.03 6.53
CA PRO A 158 19.25 5.46 6.27
C PRO A 158 20.52 5.77 5.47
N ASN A 159 21.58 4.96 5.62
CA ASN A 159 22.87 5.16 4.96
C ASN A 159 23.04 4.33 3.68
N SER A 160 21.96 3.72 3.18
CA SER A 160 22.02 2.91 1.96
C SER A 160 22.27 3.77 0.71
N ARG A 161 22.92 3.19 -0.30
CA ARG A 161 23.07 3.82 -1.63
C ARG A 161 21.73 4.18 -2.28
N PHE A 162 20.65 3.47 -1.89
CA PHE A 162 19.31 3.65 -2.41
C PHE A 162 18.53 4.78 -1.72
N ALA A 163 18.96 5.22 -0.52
CA ALA A 163 18.23 6.21 0.27
C ALA A 163 17.93 7.52 -0.50
N PRO A 164 18.88 8.14 -1.24
CA PRO A 164 18.58 9.37 -1.99
C PRO A 164 17.52 9.17 -3.09
N ARG A 165 17.56 8.02 -3.78
CA ARG A 165 16.58 7.67 -4.81
C ARG A 165 15.21 7.45 -4.19
N VAL A 166 15.13 6.72 -3.08
CA VAL A 166 13.89 6.42 -2.38
C VAL A 166 13.29 7.68 -1.75
N GLN A 167 14.12 8.60 -1.27
CA GLN A 167 13.66 9.91 -0.80
C GLN A 167 12.96 10.70 -1.92
N GLN A 168 13.48 10.67 -3.15
CA GLN A 168 12.79 11.26 -4.29
C GLN A 168 11.51 10.51 -4.68
N LEU A 169 11.51 9.17 -4.64
CA LEU A 169 10.31 8.38 -4.88
C LEU A 169 9.22 8.69 -3.85
N LEU A 170 9.59 8.86 -2.58
CA LEU A 170 8.68 9.22 -1.52
C LEU A 170 8.06 10.60 -1.76
N ARG A 171 8.86 11.61 -2.16
CA ARG A 171 8.32 12.92 -2.58
C ARG A 171 7.34 12.80 -3.74
N ASN A 172 7.62 11.94 -4.73
CA ASN A 172 6.70 11.70 -5.83
C ASN A 172 5.40 11.04 -5.35
N VAL A 173 5.46 10.01 -4.51
CA VAL A 173 4.26 9.34 -3.98
C VAL A 173 3.40 10.33 -3.18
N GLN A 174 4.04 11.14 -2.34
CA GLN A 174 3.36 12.17 -1.54
C GLN A 174 2.70 13.25 -2.39
N GLU A 175 3.31 13.64 -3.51
CA GLU A 175 2.70 14.54 -4.48
C GLU A 175 1.34 14.01 -4.97
N VAL A 176 1.23 12.71 -5.27
CA VAL A 176 -0.02 12.11 -5.75
C VAL A 176 -1.07 11.97 -4.67
N ILE A 177 -0.66 11.56 -3.46
CA ILE A 177 -1.58 11.48 -2.32
C ILE A 177 -2.13 12.88 -2.00
N ALA A 178 -1.26 13.88 -1.96
CA ALA A 178 -1.62 15.27 -1.71
C ALA A 178 -2.51 15.84 -2.82
N GLU A 179 -2.23 15.53 -4.09
CA GLU A 179 -3.07 15.95 -5.21
C GLU A 179 -4.49 15.36 -5.12
N GLY A 180 -4.62 14.09 -4.70
CA GLY A 180 -5.92 13.47 -4.49
C GLY A 180 -6.74 14.17 -3.40
N GLU A 181 -6.11 14.51 -2.26
CA GLU A 181 -6.77 15.28 -1.20
C GLU A 181 -7.06 16.73 -1.61
N PHE A 182 -6.16 17.36 -2.36
CA PHE A 182 -6.36 18.70 -2.90
C PHE A 182 -7.59 18.74 -3.80
N ARG A 183 -7.73 17.82 -4.75
CA ARG A 183 -8.90 17.72 -5.63
C ARG A 183 -10.20 17.49 -4.85
N ARG A 184 -10.17 16.68 -3.79
CA ARG A 184 -11.31 16.51 -2.86
C ARG A 184 -11.64 17.81 -2.14
N GLY A 185 -10.64 18.51 -1.61
CA GLY A 185 -10.81 19.80 -0.95
C GLY A 185 -11.38 20.88 -1.88
N GLU A 186 -10.83 20.97 -3.10
CA GLU A 186 -11.30 21.87 -4.15
C GLU A 186 -12.75 21.56 -4.55
N PHE A 187 -13.12 20.28 -4.65
CA PHE A 187 -14.50 19.87 -4.90
C PHE A 187 -15.46 20.39 -3.82
N TYR A 188 -15.11 20.23 -2.53
CA TYR A 188 -15.93 20.78 -1.43
C TYR A 188 -15.98 22.30 -1.44
N PHE A 189 -14.88 22.97 -1.79
CA PHE A 189 -14.82 24.43 -1.92
C PHE A 189 -15.77 24.92 -3.01
N LYS A 190 -15.73 24.31 -4.20
CA LYS A 190 -16.62 24.61 -5.33
C LYS A 190 -18.09 24.34 -5.00
N LYS A 191 -18.37 23.30 -4.20
CA LYS A 191 -19.72 22.98 -3.71
C LYS A 191 -20.24 23.96 -2.64
N GLY A 192 -19.37 24.79 -2.05
CA GLY A 192 -19.71 25.70 -0.97
C GLY A 192 -19.69 25.09 0.43
N SER A 193 -19.16 23.86 0.59
CA SER A 193 -18.95 23.24 1.90
C SER A 193 -17.60 23.67 2.48
N PHE A 194 -17.55 24.92 2.95
CA PHE A 194 -16.33 25.53 3.46
C PHE A 194 -15.71 24.84 4.69
N PRO A 195 -16.46 24.28 5.67
CA PRO A 195 -15.83 23.58 6.80
C PRO A 195 -15.07 22.32 6.35
N SER A 196 -15.66 21.56 5.42
CA SER A 196 -15.07 20.34 4.88
C SER A 196 -13.86 20.65 4.00
N ALA A 197 -13.96 21.69 3.17
CA ALA A 197 -12.87 22.15 2.32
C ALA A 197 -11.68 22.61 3.16
N ALA A 198 -11.90 23.51 4.12
CA ALA A 198 -10.84 24.01 5.00
C ALA A 198 -10.16 22.87 5.75
N ASN A 199 -10.93 21.96 6.37
CA ASN A 199 -10.37 20.85 7.13
C ASN A 199 -9.44 19.95 6.29
N ARG A 200 -9.88 19.55 5.09
CA ARG A 200 -9.09 18.68 4.21
C ARG A 200 -7.85 19.38 3.66
N LEU A 201 -8.02 20.60 3.15
CA LEU A 201 -6.93 21.37 2.55
C LEU A 201 -5.87 21.73 3.59
N GLU A 202 -6.30 22.17 4.78
CA GLU A 202 -5.40 22.49 5.88
C GLU A 202 -4.64 21.25 6.36
N ALA A 203 -5.31 20.13 6.57
CA ALA A 203 -4.65 18.89 7.03
C ALA A 203 -3.65 18.38 6.00
N MET A 204 -4.03 18.38 4.72
CA MET A 204 -3.15 18.01 3.63
C MET A 204 -1.93 18.94 3.54
N ALA A 205 -2.14 20.27 3.55
CA ALA A 205 -1.06 21.24 3.39
C ALA A 205 -0.13 21.32 4.61
N ASN A 206 -0.64 21.03 5.81
CA ASN A 206 0.17 20.84 7.01
C ASN A 206 1.04 19.60 6.93
N HIS A 207 0.50 18.49 6.40
CA HIS A 207 1.20 17.21 6.38
C HIS A 207 2.18 17.10 5.20
N TYR A 208 1.82 17.66 4.04
CA TYR A 208 2.64 17.66 2.82
C TYR A 208 3.01 19.10 2.41
N PRO A 209 3.89 19.80 3.15
CA PRO A 209 4.30 21.16 2.82
C PRO A 209 5.19 21.26 1.56
N LEU A 210 5.63 20.13 1.00
CA LEU A 210 6.38 20.05 -0.26
C LEU A 210 5.48 19.82 -1.48
N TYR A 211 4.17 19.67 -1.28
CA TYR A 211 3.22 19.49 -2.38
C TYR A 211 3.23 20.69 -3.32
N SER A 212 3.23 20.44 -4.63
CA SER A 212 3.41 21.50 -5.65
C SER A 212 2.35 22.61 -5.61
N GLN A 213 1.12 22.28 -5.19
CA GLN A 213 0.01 23.23 -5.05
C GLN A 213 -0.36 23.50 -3.59
N ALA A 214 0.57 23.33 -2.66
CA ALA A 214 0.34 23.63 -1.25
C ALA A 214 -0.02 25.10 -1.02
N ASP A 215 0.53 26.02 -1.82
CA ASP A 215 0.20 27.44 -1.82
C ASP A 215 -1.27 27.71 -2.19
N ALA A 216 -1.77 27.07 -3.25
CA ALA A 216 -3.17 27.14 -3.66
C ALA A 216 -4.10 26.50 -2.62
N ALA A 217 -3.65 25.42 -1.96
CA ALA A 217 -4.39 24.80 -0.87
C ALA A 217 -4.55 25.74 0.32
N TRP A 218 -3.48 26.45 0.72
CA TRP A 218 -3.54 27.47 1.77
C TRP A 218 -4.41 28.66 1.37
N TRP A 219 -4.37 29.09 0.11
CA TRP A 219 -5.26 30.14 -0.40
C TRP A 219 -6.74 29.75 -0.26
N MET A 220 -7.10 28.57 -0.76
CA MET A 220 -8.47 28.05 -0.65
C MET A 220 -8.90 27.83 0.81
N THR A 221 -7.96 27.46 1.69
CA THR A 221 -8.20 27.33 3.13
C THR A 221 -8.54 28.69 3.75
N GLY A 222 -7.76 29.74 3.45
CA GLY A 222 -8.02 31.11 3.92
C GLY A 222 -9.37 31.64 3.44
N GLU A 223 -9.69 31.44 2.16
CA GLU A 223 -10.99 31.84 1.58
C GLU A 223 -12.16 31.04 2.19
N SER A 224 -11.96 29.75 2.46
CA SER A 224 -12.97 28.92 3.14
C SER A 224 -13.27 29.44 4.53
N TYR A 225 -12.23 29.72 5.34
CA TYR A 225 -12.42 30.26 6.69
C TYR A 225 -13.03 31.65 6.68
N GLY A 226 -12.65 32.52 5.72
CA GLY A 226 -13.29 33.83 5.55
C GLY A 226 -14.80 33.73 5.30
N LYS A 227 -15.23 32.75 4.50
CA LYS A 227 -16.67 32.51 4.21
C LYS A 227 -17.44 31.87 5.35
N LEU A 228 -16.77 31.26 6.33
CA LEU A 228 -17.40 30.73 7.55
C LEU A 228 -17.75 31.82 8.56
N GLY A 229 -17.25 33.04 8.37
CA GLY A 229 -17.57 34.21 9.16
C GLY A 229 -16.53 34.57 10.23
N PRO A 230 -16.80 35.60 11.04
CA PRO A 230 -15.79 36.24 11.91
C PRO A 230 -15.16 35.30 12.95
N ARG A 231 -15.89 34.25 13.37
CA ARG A 231 -15.37 33.26 14.33
C ARG A 231 -14.12 32.54 13.82
N PHE A 232 -13.98 32.38 12.51
CA PHE A 232 -12.85 31.70 11.88
C PHE A 232 -11.82 32.65 11.28
N GLN A 233 -11.91 33.94 11.59
CA GLN A 233 -11.04 34.97 11.05
C GLN A 233 -9.57 34.71 11.41
N ALA A 234 -9.29 34.22 12.62
CA ALA A 234 -7.92 33.91 13.06
C ALA A 234 -7.28 32.82 12.19
N GLN A 235 -8.03 31.75 11.86
CA GLN A 235 -7.57 30.67 11.00
C GLN A 235 -7.35 31.14 9.56
N ALA A 236 -8.23 32.02 9.05
CA ALA A 236 -8.04 32.64 7.74
C ALA A 236 -6.75 33.46 7.68
N VAL A 237 -6.48 34.28 8.71
CA VAL A 237 -5.24 35.07 8.83
C VAL A 237 -4.02 34.16 8.85
N GLN A 238 -4.04 33.09 9.66
CA GLN A 238 -2.93 32.13 9.73
C GLN A 238 -2.65 31.47 8.37
N ALA A 239 -3.69 31.11 7.62
CA ALA A 239 -3.54 30.55 6.28
C ALA A 239 -2.84 31.54 5.33
N TYR A 240 -3.26 32.82 5.31
CA TYR A 240 -2.62 33.84 4.48
C TYR A 240 -1.19 34.16 4.92
N GLN A 241 -0.94 34.22 6.22
CA GLN A 241 0.41 34.44 6.78
C GLN A 241 1.37 33.32 6.36
N ARG A 242 0.91 32.06 6.35
CA ARG A 242 1.70 30.91 5.86
C ARG A 242 2.05 31.02 4.38
N ILE A 243 1.15 31.52 3.53
CA ILE A 243 1.47 31.75 2.10
C ILE A 243 2.64 32.74 1.98
N VAL A 244 2.57 33.86 2.70
CA VAL A 244 3.61 34.90 2.64
C VAL A 244 4.94 34.40 3.19
N ARG A 245 4.91 33.67 4.30
CA ARG A 245 6.12 33.18 4.98
C ARG A 245 6.74 31.98 4.26
N ASP A 246 5.95 30.94 3.97
CA ASP A 246 6.42 29.61 3.54
C ASP A 246 6.41 29.42 2.01
N TYR A 247 5.68 30.27 1.26
CA TYR A 247 5.56 30.19 -0.21
C TYR A 247 5.78 31.56 -0.91
N PRO A 248 6.91 32.25 -0.67
CA PRO A 248 7.09 33.65 -1.08
C PRO A 248 7.22 33.88 -2.60
N LEU A 249 7.43 32.83 -3.40
CA LEU A 249 7.46 32.90 -4.87
C LEU A 249 6.16 32.44 -5.53
N SER A 250 5.11 32.18 -4.73
CA SER A 250 3.80 31.77 -5.23
C SER A 250 3.06 32.94 -5.90
N PRO A 251 2.22 32.68 -6.93
CA PRO A 251 1.31 33.68 -7.48
C PRO A 251 0.26 34.20 -6.48
N TRP A 252 0.06 33.52 -5.35
CA TRP A 252 -0.95 33.89 -4.35
C TRP A 252 -0.45 34.90 -3.30
N VAL A 253 0.85 35.20 -3.25
CA VAL A 253 1.45 36.03 -2.20
C VAL A 253 0.88 37.45 -2.19
N ASP A 254 0.76 38.08 -3.36
CA ASP A 254 0.28 39.46 -3.45
C ASP A 254 -1.17 39.58 -2.98
N ARG A 255 -2.02 38.63 -3.37
CA ARG A 255 -3.42 38.54 -2.91
C ARG A 255 -3.51 38.23 -1.42
N ALA A 256 -2.65 37.36 -0.90
CA ALA A 256 -2.60 37.07 0.53
C ALA A 256 -2.21 38.31 1.35
N LYS A 257 -1.25 39.12 0.87
CA LYS A 257 -0.89 40.40 1.48
C LYS A 257 -2.03 41.40 1.45
N GLU A 258 -2.77 41.47 0.35
CA GLU A 258 -3.96 42.33 0.23
C GLU A 258 -5.03 41.93 1.25
N ARG A 259 -5.36 40.63 1.35
CA ARG A 259 -6.28 40.11 2.38
C ARG A 259 -5.82 40.43 3.80
N LEU A 260 -4.53 40.29 4.10
CA LEU A 260 -4.00 40.63 5.44
C LEU A 260 -4.13 42.12 5.74
N LYS A 261 -3.94 43.00 4.75
CA LYS A 261 -4.16 44.45 4.90
C LYS A 261 -5.63 44.79 5.12
N GLU A 262 -6.53 44.18 4.35
CA GLU A 262 -7.99 44.34 4.53
C GLU A 262 -8.43 43.93 5.94
N MET A 263 -7.77 42.94 6.53
CA MET A 263 -8.05 42.44 7.87
C MET A 263 -7.30 43.19 8.98
N GLU A 264 -6.52 44.23 8.62
CA GLU A 264 -5.65 45.00 9.52
C GLU A 264 -4.72 44.09 10.35
N LYS A 265 -4.11 43.09 9.70
CA LYS A 265 -3.18 42.14 10.32
C LYS A 265 -1.76 42.27 9.78
N ASP A 266 -0.82 41.87 10.63
CA ASP A 266 0.60 41.92 10.31
C ASP A 266 0.95 40.97 9.16
N ILE A 267 1.74 41.51 8.23
CA ILE A 267 2.32 40.77 7.11
C ILE A 267 3.67 40.20 7.59
N PRO A 268 3.82 38.87 7.72
CA PRO A 268 5.08 38.28 8.15
C PRO A 268 6.15 38.43 7.06
N GLU A 269 7.40 38.44 7.48
CA GLU A 269 8.52 38.39 6.54
C GLU A 269 8.65 36.99 5.91
N PRO A 270 9.01 36.90 4.62
CA PRO A 270 9.33 35.64 3.95
C PRO A 270 10.45 34.86 4.65
N ASP A 271 10.28 33.55 4.80
CA ASP A 271 11.36 32.69 5.29
C ASP A 271 12.46 32.55 4.20
N PRO A 272 13.73 32.91 4.48
CA PRO A 272 14.81 32.76 3.52
C PRO A 272 15.01 31.31 3.05
N VAL A 273 14.75 30.31 3.90
CA VAL A 273 14.85 28.89 3.54
C VAL A 273 13.80 28.52 2.51
N ALA A 274 12.56 28.99 2.70
CA ALA A 274 11.47 28.78 1.76
C ALA A 274 11.75 29.44 0.39
N VAL A 275 12.35 30.64 0.39
CA VAL A 275 12.79 31.31 -0.86
C VAL A 275 13.82 30.45 -1.60
N ALA A 276 14.85 29.97 -0.91
CA ALA A 276 15.91 29.17 -1.52
C ALA A 276 15.35 27.86 -2.12
N ARG A 277 14.48 27.16 -1.37
CA ARG A 277 13.79 25.96 -1.84
C ARG A 277 12.99 26.24 -3.11
N MET A 278 12.11 27.25 -3.10
CA MET A 278 11.26 27.57 -4.24
C MET A 278 12.06 27.99 -5.48
N LYS A 279 13.20 28.68 -5.31
CA LYS A 279 14.13 28.98 -6.41
C LYS A 279 14.69 27.70 -7.03
N TYR A 280 15.20 26.80 -6.19
CA TYR A 280 15.72 25.52 -6.62
C TYR A 280 14.66 24.68 -7.37
N GLU A 281 13.42 24.61 -6.87
CA GLU A 281 12.33 23.89 -7.54
C GLU A 281 11.98 24.51 -8.89
N LYS A 282 11.94 25.85 -8.98
CA LYS A 282 11.65 26.56 -10.23
C LYS A 282 12.72 26.34 -11.29
N GLU A 283 13.99 26.28 -10.87
CA GLU A 283 15.13 25.99 -11.76
C GLU A 283 15.13 24.54 -12.24
N ASN A 284 14.71 23.60 -11.40
CA ASN A 284 14.65 22.16 -11.71
C ASN A 284 13.27 21.70 -12.24
N TYR A 285 12.37 22.63 -12.51
CA TYR A 285 11.02 22.32 -12.98
C TYR A 285 11.03 21.80 -14.43
N VAL A 286 10.48 20.62 -14.63
CA VAL A 286 10.35 20.02 -15.97
C VAL A 286 9.02 20.45 -16.59
N LYS A 287 9.09 21.36 -17.56
CA LYS A 287 7.89 21.81 -18.29
C LYS A 287 7.23 20.64 -19.04
N PRO A 288 5.90 20.46 -18.93
CA PRO A 288 5.21 19.47 -19.74
C PRO A 288 5.31 19.84 -21.22
N GLY A 289 5.55 18.84 -22.08
CA GLY A 289 5.49 19.04 -23.52
C GLY A 289 4.08 19.39 -24.00
N LEU A 290 3.96 20.01 -25.17
CA LEU A 290 2.69 20.50 -25.73
C LEU A 290 1.59 19.41 -25.85
N LEU A 291 1.98 18.15 -26.11
CA LEU A 291 1.07 17.02 -26.23
C LEU A 291 0.84 16.25 -24.91
N SER A 292 1.44 16.68 -23.80
CA SER A 292 1.34 15.98 -22.51
C SER A 292 -0.09 15.86 -21.98
N PRO A 293 -0.94 16.91 -22.05
CA PRO A 293 -2.33 16.83 -21.56
C PRO A 293 -3.17 15.81 -22.34
N PHE A 294 -2.98 15.73 -23.67
CA PHE A 294 -3.68 14.79 -24.54
C PHE A 294 -3.39 13.33 -24.16
N TRP A 295 -2.11 13.00 -23.97
CA TRP A 295 -1.72 11.64 -23.57
C TRP A 295 -1.98 11.34 -22.09
N GLY A 296 -2.15 12.37 -21.25
CA GLY A 296 -2.45 12.23 -19.82
C GLY A 296 -3.76 11.49 -19.55
N MET A 297 -4.74 11.59 -20.45
CA MET A 297 -6.01 10.86 -20.34
C MET A 297 -5.82 9.33 -20.46
N PHE A 298 -4.97 8.90 -21.39
CA PHE A 298 -4.75 7.48 -21.71
C PHE A 298 -3.73 6.77 -20.82
N ARG A 299 -2.87 7.52 -20.12
CA ARG A 299 -1.91 6.93 -19.17
C ARG A 299 -2.63 6.38 -17.95
N LYS A 300 -2.17 5.24 -17.43
CA LYS A 300 -2.65 4.69 -16.14
C LYS A 300 -1.93 5.33 -14.94
N SER A 301 -0.63 5.60 -15.09
CA SER A 301 0.20 6.16 -14.03
C SER A 301 -0.10 7.65 -13.78
N PRO A 302 0.07 8.13 -12.55
CA PRO A 302 -0.03 9.55 -12.22
C PRO A 302 1.11 10.38 -12.84
N ASP A 303 0.91 11.70 -12.94
CA ASP A 303 1.96 12.64 -13.35
C ASP A 303 2.74 13.13 -12.11
N MET A 304 4.03 12.80 -12.05
CA MET A 304 4.92 13.11 -10.93
C MET A 304 5.89 14.26 -11.22
N ARG A 305 5.71 14.97 -12.34
CA ARG A 305 6.67 16.00 -12.77
C ARG A 305 6.69 17.20 -11.85
N ALA A 306 5.54 17.53 -11.25
CA ALA A 306 5.40 18.64 -10.31
C ALA A 306 5.97 18.34 -8.92
N ALA A 307 6.26 17.07 -8.62
CA ALA A 307 6.79 16.66 -7.31
C ALA A 307 8.14 17.31 -7.01
N ALA A 308 8.27 17.81 -5.78
CA ALA A 308 9.47 18.49 -5.29
C ALA A 308 10.75 17.66 -5.46
N LYS A 309 11.84 18.34 -5.83
CA LYS A 309 13.19 17.77 -6.00
C LYS A 309 14.07 17.93 -4.77
N SER A 310 13.73 18.86 -3.89
CA SER A 310 14.41 19.17 -2.64
C SER A 310 13.45 19.10 -1.44
N GLY A 311 14.03 19.09 -0.25
CA GLY A 311 13.29 19.01 1.01
C GLY A 311 13.09 17.60 1.53
N ASN A 312 12.85 17.51 2.83
CA ASN A 312 12.61 16.26 3.52
C ASN A 312 11.13 15.86 3.37
N PRO A 313 10.84 14.67 2.81
CA PRO A 313 9.47 14.19 2.71
C PRO A 313 8.85 13.94 4.09
N ALA A 314 7.52 13.87 4.15
CA ALA A 314 6.83 13.54 5.39
C ALA A 314 7.13 12.08 5.80
N MET A 315 7.36 11.84 7.10
CA MET A 315 7.72 10.50 7.60
C MET A 315 6.55 9.81 8.33
N GLY A 316 5.39 10.46 8.47
CA GLY A 316 4.17 9.88 9.04
C GLY A 316 3.10 9.67 7.96
N PRO A 317 2.10 8.81 8.19
CA PRO A 317 0.95 8.72 7.30
C PRO A 317 0.01 9.91 7.54
N LEU A 318 -0.72 10.32 6.50
CA LEU A 318 -1.74 11.36 6.61
C LEU A 318 -2.86 10.88 7.56
N ARG A 319 -3.09 11.63 8.63
CA ARG A 319 -4.17 11.34 9.59
C ARG A 319 -5.41 12.19 9.27
N PRO A 320 -6.62 11.61 9.36
CA PRO A 320 -7.83 12.40 9.24
C PRO A 320 -7.91 13.42 10.38
N SER A 321 -8.11 14.69 10.03
CA SER A 321 -8.28 15.77 10.99
C SER A 321 -9.76 16.00 11.31
N ILE A 322 -10.01 16.45 12.54
CA ILE A 322 -11.34 16.86 12.98
C ILE A 322 -11.56 18.31 12.50
N PRO A 323 -12.68 18.61 11.82
CA PRO A 323 -12.95 19.96 11.35
C PRO A 323 -13.14 20.91 12.53
N VAL A 324 -12.59 22.12 12.42
CA VAL A 324 -12.68 23.18 13.45
C VAL A 324 -14.14 23.58 13.77
N SER A 325 -15.09 23.28 12.87
CA SER A 325 -16.51 23.50 13.12
C SER A 325 -17.12 22.56 14.16
N VAL A 326 -16.50 21.39 14.41
CA VAL A 326 -16.94 20.45 15.44
C VAL A 326 -16.29 20.84 16.77
N PRO A 327 -17.05 21.08 17.84
CA PRO A 327 -16.48 21.32 19.17
C PRO A 327 -15.56 20.16 19.54
N SER A 328 -14.28 20.44 19.78
CA SER A 328 -13.37 19.45 20.36
C SER A 328 -13.82 19.16 21.79
N ALA A 329 -13.66 17.91 22.26
CA ALA A 329 -14.03 17.52 23.62
C ALA A 329 -13.38 18.44 24.69
N ASP A 330 -12.19 18.97 24.39
CA ASP A 330 -11.48 19.95 25.23
C ASP A 330 -12.26 21.27 25.41
N THR A 331 -13.05 21.67 24.41
CA THR A 331 -13.93 22.86 24.49
C THR A 331 -15.30 22.56 25.11
N ALA A 332 -15.74 21.30 25.10
CA ALA A 332 -16.95 20.87 25.81
C ALA A 332 -16.74 20.81 27.33
N ALA A 333 -15.51 20.55 27.80
CA ALA A 333 -15.18 20.60 29.23
C ALA A 333 -15.23 22.04 29.82
N ALA A 334 -15.12 23.08 28.98
CA ALA A 334 -15.13 24.47 29.42
C ALA A 334 -16.53 25.12 29.42
N GLY A 335 -17.56 24.43 28.90
CA GLY A 335 -18.91 24.98 28.76
C GLY A 335 -19.98 23.92 29.01
N ALA A 336 -20.56 23.99 30.21
CA ALA A 336 -21.64 23.16 30.74
C ALA A 336 -21.24 21.75 31.19
N GLY A 337 -21.46 21.47 32.48
CA GLY A 337 -21.17 20.21 33.16
C GLY A 337 -22.00 19.04 32.66
N ALA A 338 -21.64 18.50 31.50
CA ALA A 338 -22.05 17.19 31.03
C ALA A 338 -20.78 16.37 30.76
N THR A 339 -20.36 15.60 31.77
CA THR A 339 -19.32 14.59 31.66
C THR A 339 -19.83 13.44 30.78
N ALA A 340 -19.72 13.57 29.47
CA ALA A 340 -19.76 12.43 28.56
C ALA A 340 -18.33 11.92 28.34
N GLU A 341 -17.72 11.42 29.42
CA GLU A 341 -16.47 10.68 29.34
C GLU A 341 -16.81 9.28 28.84
N VAL A 342 -16.50 8.99 27.57
CA VAL A 342 -16.44 7.61 27.10
C VAL A 342 -15.02 7.13 27.36
N THR A 343 -14.80 6.65 28.58
CA THR A 343 -13.60 5.92 28.96
C THR A 343 -13.68 4.51 28.35
N VAL A 344 -12.72 4.17 27.49
CA VAL A 344 -12.51 2.78 27.07
C VAL A 344 -11.58 2.14 28.09
N ASP A 345 -12.17 1.66 29.19
CA ASP A 345 -11.48 0.76 30.11
C ASP A 345 -11.41 -0.65 29.49
N THR A 346 -10.20 -1.19 29.39
CA THR A 346 -10.04 -2.62 29.09
C THR A 346 -10.40 -3.39 30.36
N ILE A 347 -11.58 -4.01 30.34
CA ILE A 347 -12.14 -4.70 31.51
C ILE A 347 -11.24 -5.90 31.86
N GLY A 348 -10.35 -5.71 32.83
CA GLY A 348 -9.76 -6.78 33.60
C GLY A 348 -10.87 -7.53 34.33
N ALA A 349 -10.82 -8.86 34.26
CA ALA A 349 -11.82 -9.75 34.82
C ALA A 349 -12.16 -9.36 36.28
N ALA A 350 -13.46 -9.26 36.55
CA ALA A 350 -14.08 -9.06 37.86
C ALA A 350 -14.35 -7.60 38.31
N THR A 351 -15.14 -6.86 37.53
CA THR A 351 -16.26 -6.04 38.06
C THR A 351 -17.14 -5.58 36.90
N SER A 352 -18.00 -6.46 36.38
CA SER A 352 -18.99 -6.08 35.37
C SER A 352 -20.38 -5.99 36.01
N GLU A 353 -20.95 -4.78 36.01
CA GLU A 353 -22.38 -4.52 36.23
C GLU A 353 -23.25 -5.22 35.16
N LEU A 354 -22.65 -5.65 34.04
CA LEU A 354 -23.26 -6.43 32.98
C LEU A 354 -23.62 -7.86 33.40
N ASP A 355 -22.86 -8.49 34.30
CA ASP A 355 -23.13 -9.86 34.76
C ASP A 355 -24.17 -9.91 35.90
N ARG A 356 -24.45 -8.78 36.56
CA ARG A 356 -25.38 -8.68 37.69
C ARG A 356 -26.79 -8.24 37.33
N LYS A 357 -26.98 -7.58 36.18
CA LYS A 357 -28.30 -7.13 35.74
C LYS A 357 -28.89 -8.12 34.73
N PRO A 358 -30.17 -8.50 34.87
CA PRO A 358 -30.81 -9.36 33.87
C PRO A 358 -30.86 -8.66 32.51
N ASP A 359 -30.53 -9.39 31.44
CA ASP A 359 -30.49 -8.89 30.06
C ASP A 359 -31.86 -8.28 29.68
N ALA A 360 -31.88 -6.98 29.41
CA ALA A 360 -33.09 -6.22 29.08
C ALA A 360 -33.80 -6.71 27.80
N ARG A 361 -33.13 -7.53 26.98
CA ARG A 361 -33.73 -8.16 25.78
C ARG A 361 -34.61 -9.36 26.11
N LEU A 362 -34.43 -9.99 27.27
CA LEU A 362 -35.22 -11.15 27.70
C LEU A 362 -36.58 -10.75 28.31
N GLY A 363 -36.76 -9.47 28.69
CA GLY A 363 -38.03 -8.95 29.21
C GLY A 363 -39.06 -8.54 28.14
N ALA A 364 -38.68 -8.50 26.86
CA ALA A 364 -39.55 -8.05 25.76
C ALA A 364 -40.17 -9.21 24.95
N GLN A 365 -39.88 -10.46 25.29
CA GLN A 365 -40.50 -11.65 24.69
C GLN A 365 -41.28 -12.44 25.74
N GLY A 366 -42.39 -11.87 26.20
CA GLY A 366 -43.22 -12.56 27.20
C GLY A 366 -44.31 -11.72 27.83
N SER A 367 -45.11 -11.00 27.02
CA SER A 367 -46.46 -10.57 27.43
C SER A 367 -47.19 -9.95 26.23
N ALA A 368 -47.80 -10.79 25.42
CA ALA A 368 -48.89 -10.39 24.55
C ALA A 368 -49.90 -11.54 24.55
N GLY A 369 -50.82 -11.50 25.51
CA GLY A 369 -51.85 -12.53 25.68
C GLY A 369 -52.82 -12.24 26.82
N GLY A 370 -53.82 -11.41 26.55
CA GLY A 370 -55.20 -11.70 26.96
C GLY A 370 -55.85 -10.87 28.08
N ALA A 371 -56.64 -9.86 27.68
CA ALA A 371 -58.01 -9.50 28.11
C ALA A 371 -58.24 -8.02 27.74
N SER A 372 -59.31 -7.53 27.11
CA SER A 372 -60.64 -8.01 26.71
C SER A 372 -61.26 -6.94 25.80
N GLY A 373 -61.98 -7.30 24.73
CA GLY A 373 -62.75 -6.33 23.91
C GLY A 373 -63.11 -6.78 22.49
N GLU A 374 -64.19 -7.57 22.39
CA GLU A 374 -65.20 -7.67 21.31
C GLU A 374 -64.88 -7.51 19.79
N THR A 375 -65.16 -8.62 19.08
CA THR A 375 -65.88 -8.79 17.78
C THR A 375 -65.37 -8.14 16.48
N ALA A 376 -64.89 -8.99 15.55
CA ALA A 376 -65.58 -9.39 14.30
C ALA A 376 -64.63 -10.28 13.43
N GLY A 377 -65.09 -11.47 13.00
CA GLY A 377 -64.34 -12.42 12.14
C GLY A 377 -64.52 -12.18 10.64
N PRO A 378 -64.47 -13.21 9.76
CA PRO A 378 -63.48 -14.31 9.65
C PRO A 378 -63.05 -14.55 8.17
N ALA A 379 -62.03 -15.40 7.93
CA ALA A 379 -61.89 -16.33 6.77
C ALA A 379 -60.48 -16.98 6.78
N ALA A 380 -60.38 -18.30 7.02
CA ALA A 380 -60.11 -19.36 6.02
C ALA A 380 -58.70 -19.27 5.40
N THR A 381 -57.83 -20.29 5.34
CA THR A 381 -58.02 -21.74 5.10
C THR A 381 -56.67 -22.44 5.34
N GLU A 382 -56.71 -23.67 5.90
CA GLU A 382 -56.00 -24.93 5.49
C GLU A 382 -54.59 -24.88 4.85
N SER A 383 -53.65 -25.82 5.04
CA SER A 383 -53.61 -27.16 5.63
C SER A 383 -52.16 -27.70 5.54
N GLY A 384 -51.72 -28.44 6.57
CA GLY A 384 -50.90 -29.68 6.52
C GLY A 384 -49.46 -29.66 5.96
N ALA A 385 -48.52 -30.51 6.38
CA ALA A 385 -48.52 -31.58 7.38
C ALA A 385 -47.07 -32.05 7.67
N LYS A 386 -46.85 -32.51 8.93
CA LYS A 386 -45.99 -33.61 9.46
C LYS A 386 -44.52 -33.75 8.98
N ALA A 387 -43.50 -33.62 9.83
CA ALA A 387 -43.07 -34.42 11.01
C ALA A 387 -42.32 -35.71 10.67
N GLU A 388 -41.07 -35.85 11.13
CA GLU A 388 -40.62 -36.92 12.05
C GLU A 388 -39.11 -36.82 12.39
N THR A 389 -38.81 -36.89 13.70
CA THR A 389 -37.53 -37.25 14.36
C THR A 389 -37.64 -38.74 14.78
N PRO A 390 -36.64 -39.51 15.34
CA PRO A 390 -35.90 -39.13 16.56
C PRO A 390 -34.51 -39.80 16.87
N GLN A 391 -33.86 -39.23 17.91
CA GLN A 391 -33.08 -39.87 19.03
C GLN A 391 -31.81 -40.70 18.73
N ALA A 392 -30.60 -40.36 19.23
CA ALA A 392 -30.08 -40.21 20.61
C ALA A 392 -29.42 -41.50 21.17
N ALA A 393 -28.12 -41.42 21.53
CA ALA A 393 -27.50 -42.04 22.73
C ALA A 393 -25.96 -41.88 22.73
N ALA A 394 -25.43 -41.23 23.79
CA ALA A 394 -24.09 -41.48 24.35
C ALA A 394 -24.23 -42.58 25.44
N PRO A 395 -23.18 -43.12 26.15
CA PRO A 395 -22.21 -42.29 26.91
C PRO A 395 -20.85 -42.93 27.37
N GLN A 396 -20.05 -42.13 28.12
CA GLN A 396 -18.98 -42.45 29.13
C GLN A 396 -17.70 -43.21 28.68
N SER A 397 -16.52 -43.15 29.30
CA SER A 397 -15.75 -42.26 30.19
C SER A 397 -14.46 -43.05 30.55
N ASN A 398 -13.25 -42.47 30.58
CA ASN A 398 -12.28 -42.82 31.64
C ASN A 398 -11.06 -41.89 31.75
N LYS A 399 -10.76 -41.52 32.99
CA LYS A 399 -9.65 -40.67 33.46
C LYS A 399 -8.32 -41.44 33.49
N LYS A 400 -7.19 -40.73 33.33
CA LYS A 400 -5.99 -40.91 34.20
C LYS A 400 -5.07 -39.69 34.17
N GLN A 401 -4.84 -39.14 35.37
CA GLN A 401 -3.95 -38.03 35.72
C GLN A 401 -2.47 -38.50 35.81
N LYS A 402 -1.50 -37.62 35.53
CA LYS A 402 -0.19 -37.65 36.22
C LYS A 402 0.56 -36.29 36.22
N LYS A 403 0.53 -35.68 37.41
CA LYS A 403 1.50 -34.85 38.15
C LYS A 403 2.60 -34.02 37.44
N GLU A 404 2.51 -32.74 37.78
CA GLU A 404 3.44 -31.61 37.81
C GLU A 404 4.76 -31.84 38.59
N LYS A 405 5.87 -31.25 38.12
CA LYS A 405 7.11 -30.97 38.87
C LYS A 405 7.74 -29.65 38.40
N THR A 406 8.07 -28.80 39.37
CA THR A 406 8.61 -27.43 39.32
C THR A 406 10.08 -27.32 38.83
N PRO A 407 10.51 -26.13 38.33
CA PRO A 407 11.88 -25.88 37.85
C PRO A 407 12.84 -25.37 38.95
N LYS A 408 14.16 -25.53 38.73
CA LYS A 408 15.27 -25.15 39.63
C LYS A 408 16.10 -24.00 38.99
N PRO A 409 16.60 -23.00 39.75
CA PRO A 409 17.22 -21.78 39.22
C PRO A 409 18.73 -21.92 38.89
N PRO A 410 19.33 -20.96 38.13
CA PRO A 410 20.68 -21.08 37.55
C PRO A 410 21.80 -20.71 38.53
N LYS A 411 22.98 -21.32 38.34
CA LYS A 411 24.22 -21.00 39.06
C LYS A 411 25.03 -19.94 38.31
N ALA A 412 25.39 -18.88 39.03
CA ALA A 412 26.39 -17.90 38.66
C ALA A 412 27.80 -18.53 38.60
N LYS A 413 28.64 -18.05 37.66
CA LYS A 413 30.10 -18.18 37.72
C LYS A 413 30.72 -16.80 37.54
N THR A 414 31.57 -16.45 38.49
CA THR A 414 32.50 -15.32 38.47
C THR A 414 33.90 -15.89 38.73
N LYS A 415 34.89 -15.27 38.07
CA LYS A 415 36.32 -15.62 37.92
C LYS A 415 36.65 -16.60 36.82
#